data_AF-A0A535UGF9-F1
#
_entry.id   AF-A0A535UGF9-F1
#
_cell.length_a   1.000
_cell.length_b   1.000
_cell.length_c   1.000
_cell.angle_alpha   90.00
_cell.angle_beta   90.00
_cell.angle_gamma   90.00
#
_symmetry.space_group_name_H-M   'P 1'
#
loop_
_entity.id
_entity.type
_entity.pdbx_description
1 polymer ?
#
loop_
_entity_poly.entity_id
_entity_poly.type
_entity_poly.pdbx_seq_one_letter_code
_entity_poly.pdbx_strand_id
1 'polypeptide(L)'
;MDEKQVGGLMSRNEWLITGGSVALSVVAGLLTVMHANAVLTFVVSGVALALLAAPVGIGTEQLGSHLGPGATGVLQSSLGNLPELFVGYFALRSGLITVIQAALVALIGLYAIVAVSFWWG
;
A
#
# COMPACT_ATOMS: atom_id res chain seq x y z
N MET A 1 35.63 -11.96 22.54
CA MET A 1 34.94 -10.73 22.98
C MET A 1 34.37 -10.09 21.72
N ASP A 2 33.05 -9.95 21.72
CA ASP A 2 32.14 -9.30 20.75
C ASP A 2 31.95 -9.89 19.34
N GLU A 3 31.29 -11.04 19.37
CA GLU A 3 30.26 -11.50 18.43
C GLU A 3 29.06 -10.54 18.42
N LYS A 4 29.06 -9.52 17.54
CA LYS A 4 27.85 -8.75 17.16
C LYS A 4 27.91 -8.28 15.70
N GLN A 5 27.92 -9.22 14.76
CA GLN A 5 27.34 -8.94 13.45
C GLN A 5 25.81 -8.95 13.60
N VAL A 6 25.25 -7.81 13.99
CA VAL A 6 23.83 -7.54 13.79
C VAL A 6 23.66 -7.28 12.30
N GLY A 7 23.32 -8.32 11.54
CA GLY A 7 22.92 -8.19 10.15
C GLY A 7 21.78 -7.18 10.04
N GLY A 8 21.98 -6.12 9.25
CA GLY A 8 20.98 -5.07 9.07
C GLY A 8 19.76 -5.65 8.35
N LEU A 9 18.68 -5.84 9.10
CA LEU A 9 17.43 -6.46 8.63
C LEU A 9 16.66 -5.62 7.59
N MET A 10 17.05 -4.36 7.36
CA MET A 10 16.43 -3.45 6.37
C MET A 10 17.45 -2.46 5.80
N SER A 11 17.34 -2.16 4.50
CA SER A 11 18.11 -1.09 3.85
C SER A 11 17.79 0.27 4.47
N ARG A 12 18.75 1.21 4.45
CA ARG A 12 18.54 2.60 4.93
C ARG A 12 17.32 3.26 4.28
N ASN A 13 17.02 2.94 3.02
CA ASN A 13 15.84 3.46 2.34
C ASN A 13 14.54 2.83 2.84
N GLU A 14 14.54 1.52 3.11
CA GLU A 14 13.36 0.83 3.65
C GLU A 14 13.04 1.32 5.06
N TRP A 15 14.08 1.57 5.88
CA TRP A 15 13.91 2.15 7.20
C TRP A 15 13.33 3.57 7.14
N LEU A 16 13.78 4.39 6.17
CA LEU A 16 13.23 5.72 5.94
C LEU A 16 11.78 5.66 5.46
N ILE A 17 11.43 4.71 4.59
CA ILE A 17 10.06 4.53 4.09
C ILE A 17 9.13 4.10 5.23
N THR A 18 9.55 3.12 6.04
CA THR A 18 8.76 2.65 7.19
C THR A 18 8.65 3.72 8.28
N GLY A 19 9.75 4.41 8.61
CA GLY A 19 9.71 5.53 9.55
C GLY A 19 8.82 6.67 9.03
N GLY A 20 8.92 6.98 7.75
CA GLY A 20 8.10 8.00 7.08
C GLY A 20 6.61 7.63 7.05
N SER A 21 6.27 6.38 6.75
CA SER A 21 4.88 5.92 6.69
C SER A 21 4.21 5.93 8.07
N VAL A 22 4.93 5.52 9.12
CA VAL A 22 4.46 5.60 10.51
C VAL A 22 4.27 7.06 10.93
N ALA A 23 5.26 7.92 10.70
CA ALA A 23 5.18 9.34 11.03
C ALA A 23 3.99 10.01 10.32
N LEU A 24 3.83 9.76 9.01
CA LEU A 24 2.75 10.35 8.24
C LEU A 24 1.37 9.81 8.64
N SER A 25 1.28 8.55 9.04
CA SER A 25 0.05 7.96 9.58
C SER A 25 -0.36 8.60 10.91
N VAL A 26 0.61 8.90 11.78
CA VAL A 26 0.36 9.64 13.03
C VAL A 26 -0.13 11.06 12.70
N VAL A 27 0.51 11.75 11.75
CA VAL A 27 0.07 13.08 11.30
C VAL A 27 -1.35 13.04 10.74
N ALA A 28 -1.68 12.07 9.90
CA ALA A 28 -3.03 11.87 9.37
C ALA A 28 -4.06 11.66 10.50
N GLY A 29 -3.72 10.85 11.51
CA GLY A 29 -4.55 10.63 12.69
C GLY A 29 -4.77 11.91 13.50
N LEU A 30 -3.71 12.69 13.72
CA LEU A 30 -3.80 13.98 14.42
C LEU A 30 -4.68 14.97 13.67
N LEU A 31 -4.51 15.10 12.35
CA LEU A 31 -5.35 15.96 11.49
C LEU A 31 -6.83 15.57 11.57
N THR A 32 -7.10 14.27 11.64
CA THR A 32 -8.46 13.73 11.78
C THR A 32 -9.06 14.10 13.13
N VAL A 33 -8.33 13.93 14.23
CA VAL A 33 -8.81 14.26 15.59
C VAL A 33 -9.01 15.77 15.77
N MET A 34 -8.13 16.59 15.18
CA MET A 34 -8.22 18.05 15.23
C MET A 34 -9.29 18.63 14.30
N HIS A 35 -10.03 17.80 13.57
CA HIS A 35 -11.03 18.23 12.58
C HIS A 35 -10.45 19.25 11.58
N ALA A 36 -9.22 19.00 11.13
CA ALA A 36 -8.58 19.82 10.10
C ALA A 36 -9.34 19.75 8.77
N ASN A 37 -8.96 20.60 7.81
CA ASN A 37 -9.58 20.67 6.49
C ASN A 37 -9.70 19.27 5.86
N ALA A 38 -10.91 18.91 5.42
CA ALA A 38 -11.22 17.58 4.91
C ALA A 38 -10.37 17.16 3.71
N VAL A 39 -10.05 18.10 2.80
CA VAL A 39 -9.21 17.83 1.62
C VAL A 39 -7.78 17.55 2.05
N LEU A 40 -7.26 18.34 3.00
CA LEU A 40 -5.91 18.15 3.53
C LEU A 40 -5.79 16.81 4.26
N THR A 41 -6.75 16.47 5.12
CA THR A 41 -6.81 15.19 5.83
C THR A 41 -6.91 14.02 4.86
N PHE A 42 -7.70 14.14 3.80
CA PHE A 42 -7.81 13.12 2.74
C PHE A 42 -6.48 12.89 2.04
N VAL A 43 -5.82 13.96 1.56
CA VAL A 43 -4.54 13.85 0.84
C VAL A 43 -3.45 13.26 1.72
N VAL A 44 -3.32 13.73 2.96
CA VAL A 44 -2.28 13.24 3.90
C VAL A 44 -2.54 11.77 4.26
N SER A 45 -3.79 11.38 4.49
CA SER A 45 -4.16 9.98 4.75
C SER A 45 -3.90 9.08 3.55
N GLY A 46 -4.20 9.54 2.33
CA GLY A 46 -3.93 8.80 1.11
C GLY A 46 -2.43 8.58 0.88
N VAL A 47 -1.61 9.61 1.10
CA VAL A 47 -0.14 9.48 0.99
C VAL A 47 0.41 8.57 2.09
N ALA A 48 -0.15 8.62 3.31
CA ALA A 48 0.27 7.72 4.39
C ALA A 48 -0.03 6.25 4.05
N LEU A 49 -1.22 5.97 3.50
CA LEU A 49 -1.58 4.64 3.01
C LEU A 49 -0.69 4.18 1.86
N ALA A 50 -0.38 5.06 0.90
CA ALA A 50 0.50 4.74 -0.22
C ALA A 50 1.94 4.40 0.24
N LEU A 51 2.47 5.12 1.24
CA LEU A 51 3.78 4.82 1.82
C LEU A 51 3.77 3.54 2.65
N LEU A 52 2.67 3.23 3.33
CA LEU A 52 2.48 1.97 4.05
C LEU A 52 2.45 0.74 3.13
N ALA A 53 2.07 0.91 1.86
CA ALA A 53 2.02 -0.17 0.88
C ALA A 53 3.41 -0.82 0.62
N ALA A 54 4.48 -0.01 0.62
CA ALA A 54 5.83 -0.48 0.31
C ALA A 54 6.36 -1.56 1.29
N PRO A 55 6.36 -1.35 2.61
CA PRO A 55 6.78 -2.39 3.55
C PRO A 55 5.86 -3.61 3.54
N VAL A 56 4.57 -3.43 3.24
CA VAL A 56 3.66 -4.58 3.02
C VAL A 56 4.15 -5.40 1.84
N GLY A 57 4.43 -4.78 0.69
CA GLY A 57 4.97 -5.49 -0.49
C GLY A 57 6.22 -6.31 -0.18
N ILE A 58 7.20 -5.72 0.52
CA ILE A 58 8.44 -6.40 0.92
C ILE A 58 8.14 -7.60 1.83
N GLY A 59 7.28 -7.43 2.83
CA GLY A 59 6.88 -8.53 3.72
C GLY A 59 6.18 -9.66 2.97
N THR A 60 5.44 -9.34 1.92
CA THR A 60 4.68 -10.33 1.14
C THR A 60 5.56 -11.12 0.19
N GLU A 61 6.59 -10.49 -0.38
CA GLU A 61 7.63 -11.16 -1.15
C GLU A 61 8.37 -12.19 -0.27
N GLN A 62 8.75 -11.78 0.95
CA GLN A 62 9.39 -12.66 1.92
C GLN A 62 8.47 -13.79 2.40
N LEU A 63 7.17 -13.51 2.60
CA LEU A 63 6.22 -14.55 2.97
C LEU A 63 5.99 -15.53 1.82
N GLY A 64 5.94 -15.03 0.59
CA GLY A 64 5.81 -15.82 -0.63
C GLY A 64 6.97 -16.79 -0.86
N SER A 65 8.20 -16.43 -0.45
CA SER A 65 9.36 -17.32 -0.57
C SER A 65 9.32 -18.54 0.36
N HIS A 66 8.45 -18.53 1.37
CA HIS A 66 8.27 -19.62 2.33
C HIS A 66 7.02 -20.48 2.03
N LEU A 67 6.29 -20.17 0.96
CA LEU A 67 5.05 -20.83 0.58
C LEU A 67 5.18 -21.60 -0.74
N GLY A 68 4.31 -22.61 -0.93
CA GLY A 68 4.24 -23.35 -2.19
C GLY A 68 3.65 -22.51 -3.33
N PRO A 69 3.90 -22.84 -4.61
CA PRO A 69 3.56 -22.00 -5.78
C PRO A 69 2.11 -21.53 -5.83
N GLY A 70 1.15 -22.39 -5.46
CA GLY A 70 -0.27 -22.05 -5.42
C GLY A 70 -0.64 -21.07 -4.31
N ALA A 71 -0.03 -21.21 -3.12
CA ALA A 71 -0.29 -20.31 -2.00
C ALA A 71 0.36 -18.93 -2.22
N THR A 72 1.57 -18.91 -2.80
CA THR A 72 2.26 -17.66 -3.17
C THR A 72 1.47 -16.87 -4.21
N GLY A 73 0.88 -17.51 -5.22
CA GLY A 73 0.06 -16.83 -6.22
C GLY A 73 -1.19 -16.16 -5.65
N VAL A 74 -1.89 -16.81 -4.72
CA VAL A 74 -3.05 -16.21 -4.02
C VAL A 74 -2.62 -15.03 -3.15
N LEU A 75 -1.50 -15.20 -2.44
CA LEU A 75 -0.98 -14.21 -1.50
C LEU A 75 -0.48 -12.96 -2.23
N GLN A 76 0.22 -13.14 -3.35
CA GLN A 76 0.70 -12.06 -4.20
C GLN A 76 -0.44 -11.33 -4.91
N SER A 77 -1.48 -12.04 -5.36
CA SER A 77 -2.67 -11.42 -5.96
C SER A 77 -3.45 -10.57 -4.95
N SER A 78 -3.59 -11.06 -3.71
CA SER A 78 -4.34 -10.34 -2.66
C SER A 78 -3.55 -9.16 -2.11
N LEU A 79 -2.26 -9.37 -1.81
CA LEU A 79 -1.45 -8.38 -1.10
C LEU A 79 -0.72 -7.42 -2.05
N GLY A 80 -0.50 -7.81 -3.31
CA GLY A 80 0.01 -6.91 -4.35
C GLY A 80 -1.00 -5.85 -4.78
N ASN A 81 -2.30 -6.08 -4.56
CA ASN A 81 -3.39 -5.13 -4.83
C ASN A 81 -4.05 -4.61 -3.53
N LEU A 82 -3.40 -4.82 -2.39
CA LEU A 82 -3.90 -4.42 -1.07
C LEU A 82 -4.05 -2.90 -0.90
N PRO A 83 -3.18 -2.05 -1.46
CA PRO A 83 -3.40 -0.59 -1.43
C PRO A 83 -4.75 -0.20 -2.05
N GLU A 84 -5.08 -0.77 -3.20
CA GLU A 84 -6.32 -0.57 -3.94
C GLU A 84 -7.52 -1.10 -3.15
N LEU A 85 -7.38 -2.30 -2.56
CA LEU A 85 -8.41 -2.88 -1.69
C LEU A 85 -8.65 -2.04 -0.44
N PHE A 86 -7.63 -1.45 0.18
CA PHE A 86 -7.79 -0.57 1.33
C PHE A 86 -8.48 0.73 0.96
N VAL A 87 -8.10 1.38 -0.14
CA VAL A 87 -8.80 2.58 -0.63
C VAL A 87 -10.27 2.27 -0.87
N GLY A 88 -10.58 1.13 -1.51
CA GLY A 88 -11.95 0.67 -1.68
C GLY A 88 -12.68 0.43 -0.36
N TYR A 89 -12.08 -0.32 0.55
CA TYR A 89 -12.66 -0.62 1.86
C TYR A 89 -13.00 0.67 2.64
N PHE A 90 -12.08 1.63 2.72
CA PHE A 90 -12.32 2.89 3.44
C PHE A 90 -13.36 3.78 2.74
N ALA A 91 -13.40 3.78 1.41
CA ALA A 91 -14.44 4.48 0.66
C ALA A 91 -15.82 3.90 0.94
N LEU A 92 -15.98 2.56 0.90
CA LEU A 92 -17.24 1.88 1.22
C LEU A 92 -17.66 2.12 2.67
N ARG A 93 -16.73 1.96 3.61
CA ARG A 93 -16.96 2.16 5.04
C ARG A 93 -17.42 3.59 5.37
N SER A 94 -17.10 4.54 4.50
CA SER A 94 -17.51 5.95 4.63
C SER A 94 -18.74 6.29 3.77
N GLY A 95 -19.28 5.34 3.01
CA GLY A 95 -20.42 5.54 2.12
C GLY A 95 -20.10 6.23 0.78
N LEU A 96 -18.83 6.37 0.41
CA LEU A 96 -18.39 7.05 -0.81
C LEU A 96 -18.44 6.11 -2.02
N ILE A 97 -19.65 5.75 -2.45
CA ILE A 97 -19.87 4.84 -3.58
C ILE A 97 -19.30 5.38 -4.89
N THR A 98 -19.42 6.68 -5.16
CA THR A 98 -18.86 7.29 -6.37
C THR A 98 -17.33 7.19 -6.40
N VAL A 99 -16.66 7.29 -5.25
CA VAL A 99 -15.20 7.19 -5.17
C VAL A 99 -14.76 5.76 -5.47
N ILE A 100 -15.44 4.75 -4.93
CA ILE A 100 -15.05 3.37 -5.23
C ILE A 100 -15.34 2.99 -6.68
N GLN A 101 -16.45 3.46 -7.25
CA GLN A 101 -16.75 3.26 -8.66
C GLN A 101 -15.66 3.89 -9.54
N ALA A 102 -15.26 5.11 -9.24
CA ALA A 102 -14.16 5.77 -9.96
C ALA A 102 -12.84 5.00 -9.82
N ALA A 103 -12.50 4.52 -8.62
CA ALA A 103 -11.31 3.72 -8.39
C ALA A 103 -11.32 2.40 -9.17
N LEU A 104 -12.45 1.69 -9.22
CA LEU A 104 -12.60 0.45 -9.98
C LEU A 104 -12.50 0.69 -11.49
N VAL A 105 -13.14 1.75 -12.01
CA VAL A 105 -13.03 2.12 -13.42
C VAL A 105 -11.58 2.45 -13.78
N ALA A 106 -10.88 3.20 -12.92
CA ALA A 106 -9.47 3.52 -13.12
C ALA A 106 -8.61 2.24 -13.14
N LEU A 107 -8.85 1.30 -12.23
CA LEU A 107 -8.12 0.03 -12.16
C LEU A 107 -8.29 -0.82 -13.43
N ILE A 108 -9.54 -0.95 -13.92
CA ILE A 108 -9.83 -1.63 -15.18
C ILE A 108 -9.12 -0.93 -16.35
N GLY A 109 -9.15 0.41 -16.37
CA GLY A 109 -8.44 1.20 -17.38
C GLY A 109 -6.93 0.96 -17.37
N LEU A 110 -6.30 0.90 -16.19
CA LEU A 110 -4.88 0.60 -16.03
C LEU A 110 -4.52 -0.77 -16.61
N TYR A 111 -5.28 -1.82 -16.26
CA TYR A 111 -5.03 -3.15 -16.81
C TYR A 111 -5.27 -3.22 -18.32
N ALA A 112 -6.25 -2.49 -18.85
CA ALA A 112 -6.45 -2.39 -20.30
C ALA A 112 -5.25 -1.77 -21.01
N ILE A 113 -4.65 -0.72 -20.45
CA ILE A 113 -3.42 -0.09 -20.98
C ILE A 113 -2.27 -1.10 -20.99
N VAL A 114 -2.08 -1.83 -19.87
CA VAL A 114 -1.05 -2.87 -19.79
C VAL A 114 -1.29 -3.95 -20.85
N ALA A 115 -2.53 -4.42 -21.00
CA ALA A 115 -2.88 -5.44 -21.99
C ALA A 115 -2.60 -4.98 -23.44
N VAL A 116 -2.95 -3.73 -23.79
CA VAL A 116 -2.65 -3.15 -25.10
C VAL A 116 -1.13 -3.02 -25.32
N SER A 117 -0.37 -2.72 -24.25
CA SER A 117 1.09 -2.60 -24.33
C SER A 117 1.76 -3.91 -24.72
N PHE A 118 1.25 -5.06 -24.25
CA PHE A 118 1.74 -6.39 -24.66
C PHE A 118 1.36 -6.76 -26.10
N TRP A 119 0.26 -6.22 -26.63
CA TRP A 119 -0.16 -6.50 -28.01
C TRP A 119 0.79 -5.88 -29.06
N TRP A 120 1.51 -4.83 -28.69
CA TRP A 120 2.47 -4.14 -29.55
C TRP A 120 3.93 -4.60 -29.32
N GLY A 121 4.17 -5.49 -28.36
CA GLY A 121 5.49 -5.99 -27.96
C GLY A 121 5.88 -7.33 -28.54
#